data_AF-A0A3R8S1F8-F1
#
_entry.id   AF-A0A3R8S1F8-F1
#
_cell.length_a   1.000
_cell.length_b   1.000
_cell.length_c   1.000
_cell.angle_alpha   90.00
_cell.angle_beta   90.00
_cell.angle_gamma   90.00
#
_symmetry.space_group_name_H-M   'P 1'
#
loop_
_entity.id
_entity.type
_entity.pdbx_description
1 polymer ?
#
loop_
_entity_poly.entity_id
_entity_poly.type
_entity_poly.pdbx_seq_one_letter_code
_entity_poly.pdbx_strand_id
1 'polypeptide(L)'
;MQRDHYILSFILFLPFLALAQFGHGTVFDNYGGIYNVVQNPANSVESKYRYHINGMSYHFFNPTEIGETDFQDIIQNPNGFNALDFQEVDEKSLSLKNNSMVDQDILLPSVLWGFSPRHAAAFLWRSRSYTDYQGYNGGLWARLTNPDYNGSIPINTSNFNNTTHQWDEFGINYAFAAIRGNYHFLKIGGTIKYLAGRRGTEVRGSLSTDENGNITGVEQLTYLNTATASLPSNATAETDAFYTHAIGFDYNGQGIGGDIGLVYEWRPRETNRVGARNSSATVNTYKLRLSAAVLDIGGIEYGKEEKDIRKMLFKFEGNSIEPDNTEELFQTLDGANTHTPQDERIQQGSVTFALPMSLNINADYLVLNDNKYYVNLNYVQALTSKDDEFTNTRFGMATLAPRYETSDFSASIPLAYVMETGSIHVGLAVRYKYITAGCVSLPNMPLNHIYFGISLPVLEKVF
;
A
#
# COMPACT_ATOMS: atom_id res chain seq x y z
N MET A 1 -8.37 -1.23 46.81
CA MET A 1 -8.26 -0.20 45.76
C MET A 1 -6.78 0.01 45.38
N GLN A 2 -6.06 -1.07 45.04
CA GLN A 2 -4.60 -0.99 44.83
C GLN A 2 -4.06 -2.18 44.01
N ARG A 3 -4.86 -2.72 43.08
CA ARG A 3 -4.46 -3.87 42.24
C ARG A 3 -4.59 -3.64 40.73
N ASP A 4 -4.93 -2.41 40.30
CA ASP A 4 -5.21 -2.10 38.90
C ASP A 4 -4.12 -1.23 38.24
N HIS A 5 -3.15 -0.72 39.01
CA HIS A 5 -2.08 0.13 38.46
C HIS A 5 -0.86 -0.64 37.96
N TYR A 6 -0.68 -1.91 38.36
CA TYR A 6 0.46 -2.71 37.91
C TYR A 6 0.27 -3.27 36.50
N ILE A 7 -0.98 -3.44 36.02
CA ILE A 7 -1.25 -3.94 34.66
C ILE A 7 -1.02 -2.84 33.62
N LEU A 8 -1.37 -1.58 33.94
CA LEU A 8 -1.06 -0.44 33.08
C LEU A 8 0.45 -0.17 33.01
N SER A 9 1.16 -0.30 34.13
CA SER A 9 2.63 -0.13 34.17
C SER A 9 3.37 -1.29 33.49
N PHE A 10 2.81 -2.49 33.45
CA PHE A 10 3.42 -3.64 32.74
C PHE A 10 3.29 -3.52 31.21
N ILE A 11 2.29 -2.78 30.71
CA ILE A 11 2.13 -2.46 29.28
C ILE A 11 3.05 -1.30 28.87
N LEU A 12 3.36 -0.38 29.78
CA LEU A 12 4.23 0.78 29.54
C LEU A 12 5.74 0.49 29.68
N PHE A 13 6.13 -0.68 30.18
CA PHE A 13 7.54 -1.02 30.46
C PHE A 13 8.03 -2.32 29.79
N LEU A 14 7.38 -2.80 28.73
CA LEU A 14 7.94 -3.88 27.90
C LEU A 14 9.00 -3.30 26.95
N PRO A 15 10.31 -3.41 27.27
CA PRO A 15 11.36 -2.83 26.46
C PRO A 15 11.70 -3.82 25.34
N PHE A 16 11.61 -3.35 24.09
CA PHE A 16 12.54 -3.67 22.99
C PHE A 16 13.14 -5.09 22.90
N LEU A 17 12.29 -6.13 22.93
CA LEU A 17 12.65 -7.47 22.44
C LEU A 17 11.63 -7.98 21.42
N ALA A 18 11.04 -7.06 20.65
CA ALA A 18 10.17 -7.38 19.53
C ALA A 18 11.04 -7.78 18.33
N LEU A 19 11.15 -9.08 18.08
CA LEU A 19 11.50 -9.58 16.75
C LEU A 19 10.35 -9.16 15.81
N ALA A 20 10.63 -8.16 14.97
CA ALA A 20 9.66 -7.46 14.13
C ALA A 20 9.25 -8.33 12.92
N GLN A 21 7.96 -8.47 12.61
CA GLN A 21 7.49 -9.53 11.67
C GLN A 21 6.08 -9.31 11.03
N PHE A 22 5.91 -9.36 9.66
CA PHE A 22 4.83 -9.25 8.59
C PHE A 22 3.38 -8.68 8.81
N GLY A 23 2.89 -7.93 7.81
CA GLY A 23 1.66 -7.14 7.78
C GLY A 23 0.30 -7.81 7.58
N HIS A 24 -0.73 -7.07 7.97
CA HIS A 24 -2.19 -7.27 7.79
C HIS A 24 -2.79 -8.62 8.23
N GLY A 25 -2.15 -9.33 9.17
CA GLY A 25 -2.71 -10.59 9.70
C GLY A 25 -4.08 -10.45 10.39
N THR A 26 -4.42 -9.26 10.89
CA THR A 26 -5.69 -8.94 11.55
C THR A 26 -6.82 -8.55 10.60
N VAL A 27 -6.56 -8.42 9.30
CA VAL A 27 -7.61 -8.02 8.33
C VAL A 27 -8.21 -9.22 7.61
N PHE A 28 -7.60 -10.39 7.81
CA PHE A 28 -8.28 -11.66 7.57
C PHE A 28 -9.06 -12.13 8.80
N ASP A 29 -8.94 -11.45 9.96
CA ASP A 29 -9.70 -11.71 11.18
C ASP A 29 -11.19 -11.54 10.92
N ASN A 30 -12.02 -12.49 11.36
CA ASN A 30 -13.47 -12.38 11.18
C ASN A 30 -14.09 -11.22 11.97
N TYR A 31 -13.37 -10.73 12.96
CA TYR A 31 -13.67 -9.56 13.78
C TYR A 31 -12.82 -8.34 13.39
N GLY A 32 -12.31 -8.28 12.16
CA GLY A 32 -11.64 -7.09 11.62
C GLY A 32 -12.61 -5.96 11.19
N GLY A 33 -13.91 -6.24 11.11
CA GLY A 33 -14.94 -5.21 10.91
C GLY A 33 -14.72 -4.38 9.64
N ILE A 34 -14.54 -3.06 9.80
CA ILE A 34 -14.33 -2.13 8.68
C ILE A 34 -13.03 -2.41 7.92
N TYR A 35 -11.99 -2.93 8.57
CA TYR A 35 -10.72 -3.25 7.91
C TYR A 35 -10.90 -4.32 6.82
N ASN A 36 -11.80 -5.29 7.04
CA ASN A 36 -12.08 -6.35 6.07
C ASN A 36 -12.80 -5.82 4.82
N VAL A 37 -13.50 -4.69 4.94
CA VAL A 37 -14.22 -4.04 3.82
C VAL A 37 -13.23 -3.48 2.82
N VAL A 38 -12.11 -2.92 3.31
CA VAL A 38 -11.04 -2.38 2.45
C VAL A 38 -10.40 -3.48 1.59
N GLN A 39 -10.29 -4.70 2.11
CA GLN A 39 -9.73 -5.84 1.37
C GLN A 39 -10.72 -6.50 0.42
N ASN A 40 -12.00 -6.51 0.79
CA ASN A 40 -13.07 -7.02 -0.06
C ASN A 40 -14.42 -6.39 0.38
N PRO A 41 -15.07 -5.58 -0.47
CA PRO A 41 -16.30 -4.89 -0.10
C PRO A 41 -17.44 -5.83 0.35
N ALA A 42 -17.46 -7.07 -0.15
CA ALA A 42 -18.45 -8.08 0.24
C ALA A 42 -18.33 -8.54 1.70
N ASN A 43 -17.21 -8.28 2.39
CA ASN A 43 -17.05 -8.61 3.81
C ASN A 43 -17.87 -7.71 4.75
N SER A 44 -18.43 -6.61 4.24
CA SER A 44 -19.28 -5.73 5.05
C SER A 44 -20.58 -6.41 5.49
N VAL A 45 -21.13 -7.34 4.69
CA VAL A 45 -22.36 -8.08 5.05
C VAL A 45 -22.06 -9.33 5.88
N GLU A 46 -22.94 -9.60 6.86
CA GLU A 46 -22.74 -10.64 7.89
C GLU A 46 -21.39 -10.48 8.64
N SER A 47 -20.94 -9.24 8.81
CA SER A 47 -19.90 -8.89 9.77
C SER A 47 -20.35 -9.23 11.20
N LYS A 48 -19.40 -9.48 12.11
CA LYS A 48 -19.70 -9.73 13.53
C LYS A 48 -20.19 -8.48 14.27
N TYR A 49 -20.12 -7.33 13.63
CA TYR A 49 -20.49 -6.04 14.20
C TYR A 49 -21.70 -5.44 13.49
N ARG A 50 -22.63 -4.92 14.29
CA ARG A 50 -23.69 -4.04 13.78
C ARG A 50 -23.12 -2.68 13.40
N TYR A 51 -22.23 -2.17 14.25
CA TYR A 51 -21.43 -0.98 13.97
C TYR A 51 -19.97 -1.27 14.27
N HIS A 52 -19.08 -0.91 13.36
CA HIS A 52 -17.64 -0.92 13.62
C HIS A 52 -17.06 0.41 13.17
N ILE A 53 -16.69 1.25 14.13
CA ILE A 53 -16.20 2.60 13.88
C ILE A 53 -14.68 2.58 13.99
N ASN A 54 -13.99 2.90 12.91
CA ASN A 54 -12.56 3.19 12.96
C ASN A 54 -12.38 4.66 13.37
N GLY A 55 -11.50 4.92 14.34
CA GLY A 55 -11.07 6.29 14.64
C GLY A 55 -9.94 6.70 13.71
N MET A 56 -8.83 5.96 13.80
CA MET A 56 -7.67 6.11 12.92
C MET A 56 -6.92 4.78 12.88
N SER A 57 -6.46 4.38 11.71
CA SER A 57 -5.47 3.33 11.56
C SER A 57 -4.42 3.73 10.53
N TYR A 58 -3.20 3.28 10.74
CA TYR A 58 -2.07 3.50 9.86
C TYR A 58 -1.52 2.17 9.38
N HIS A 59 -1.19 2.12 8.10
CA HIS A 59 -0.53 1.03 7.42
C HIS A 59 0.66 1.61 6.67
N PHE A 60 1.83 1.00 6.87
CA PHE A 60 3.05 1.28 6.13
C PHE A 60 3.62 -0.04 5.62
N PHE A 61 3.91 -0.12 4.34
CA PHE A 61 4.57 -1.25 3.71
C PHE A 61 5.68 -0.82 2.79
N ASN A 62 6.87 -1.38 3.00
CA ASN A 62 8.07 -1.08 2.24
C ASN A 62 8.85 -2.36 1.89
N PRO A 63 8.40 -3.18 0.93
CA PRO A 63 9.23 -4.23 0.37
C PRO A 63 10.27 -3.59 -0.56
N THR A 64 11.54 -3.77 -0.22
CA THR A 64 12.66 -3.23 -0.97
C THR A 64 13.79 -4.24 -1.04
N GLU A 65 14.50 -4.25 -2.17
CA GLU A 65 15.73 -5.02 -2.35
C GLU A 65 16.97 -4.27 -1.79
N ILE A 66 16.81 -3.02 -1.34
CA ILE A 66 17.88 -2.20 -0.74
C ILE A 66 17.61 -1.89 0.74
N GLY A 67 18.67 -1.52 1.46
CA GLY A 67 18.72 -1.52 2.93
C GLY A 67 17.76 -0.57 3.65
N GLU A 68 17.63 0.68 3.18
CA GLU A 68 16.90 1.74 3.89
C GLU A 68 16.04 2.59 2.93
N THR A 69 15.04 3.27 3.48
CA THR A 69 14.04 4.04 2.72
C THR A 69 13.56 5.18 3.61
N ASP A 70 13.78 6.42 3.19
CA ASP A 70 13.20 7.57 3.88
C ASP A 70 11.80 7.83 3.33
N PHE A 71 10.80 7.49 4.14
CA PHE A 71 9.41 7.63 3.78
C PHE A 71 8.80 9.00 4.13
N GLN A 72 9.48 9.82 4.92
CA GLN A 72 8.96 11.13 5.34
C GLN A 72 9.08 12.15 4.21
N ASP A 73 10.21 12.13 3.51
CA ASP A 73 10.46 13.01 2.36
C ASP A 73 9.47 12.77 1.21
N ILE A 74 9.09 11.50 0.96
CA ILE A 74 8.09 11.12 -0.05
C ILE A 74 6.78 11.87 0.16
N ILE A 75 6.31 11.94 1.42
CA ILE A 75 5.00 12.51 1.77
C ILE A 75 4.98 14.00 1.42
N GLN A 76 6.07 14.71 1.67
CA GLN A 76 6.10 16.17 1.59
C GLN A 76 6.41 16.68 0.18
N ASN A 77 7.32 16.02 -0.54
CA ASN A 77 7.77 16.50 -1.85
C ASN A 77 8.14 15.36 -2.81
N PRO A 78 7.17 14.59 -3.34
CA PRO A 78 7.47 13.46 -4.22
C PRO A 78 8.11 13.92 -5.53
N ASN A 79 9.40 13.61 -5.72
CA ASN A 79 10.17 13.98 -6.91
C ASN A 79 10.53 12.78 -7.82
N GLY A 80 10.15 11.56 -7.42
CA GLY A 80 10.43 10.32 -8.13
C GLY A 80 11.78 9.67 -7.79
N PHE A 81 12.53 10.23 -6.83
CA PHE A 81 13.84 9.75 -6.37
C PHE A 81 13.95 9.74 -4.83
N ASN A 82 13.24 10.63 -4.15
CA ASN A 82 13.34 10.90 -2.72
C ASN A 82 12.68 9.87 -1.77
N ALA A 83 12.27 8.71 -2.27
CA ALA A 83 11.82 7.63 -1.39
C ALA A 83 12.95 6.76 -0.87
N LEU A 84 14.02 6.65 -1.63
CA LEU A 84 15.08 5.69 -1.37
C LEU A 84 16.23 6.46 -0.75
N ASP A 85 16.55 6.13 0.50
CA ASP A 85 17.72 6.69 1.17
C ASP A 85 18.87 5.68 1.05
N PHE A 86 19.98 6.13 0.48
CA PHE A 86 21.16 5.32 0.22
C PHE A 86 22.32 5.65 1.18
N GLN A 87 22.08 6.30 2.32
CA GLN A 87 23.12 6.69 3.28
C GLN A 87 23.96 5.51 3.82
N GLU A 88 23.36 4.33 4.05
CA GLU A 88 24.06 3.15 4.61
C GLU A 88 23.86 1.86 3.79
N VAL A 89 24.02 1.91 2.47
CA VAL A 89 23.78 0.72 1.63
C VAL A 89 24.97 -0.23 1.62
N ASP A 90 24.74 -1.49 1.99
CA ASP A 90 25.68 -2.59 1.71
C ASP A 90 25.79 -2.76 0.19
N GLU A 91 26.99 -2.54 -0.36
CA GLU A 91 27.28 -2.69 -1.80
C GLU A 91 26.80 -4.03 -2.38
N LYS A 92 26.66 -5.07 -1.54
CA LYS A 92 26.15 -6.39 -1.94
C LYS A 92 24.65 -6.43 -2.25
N SER A 93 23.89 -5.44 -1.82
CA SER A 93 22.45 -5.30 -2.12
C SER A 93 22.17 -4.56 -3.43
N LEU A 94 23.21 -3.95 -4.03
CA LEU A 94 23.07 -3.17 -5.26
C LEU A 94 23.06 -4.08 -6.50
N SER A 95 21.88 -4.53 -6.91
CA SER A 95 21.68 -5.26 -8.17
C SER A 95 21.63 -4.32 -9.38
N LEU A 96 21.81 -4.90 -10.58
CA LEU A 96 21.60 -4.21 -11.86
C LEU A 96 20.14 -3.83 -12.11
N LYS A 97 19.22 -4.54 -11.49
CA LYS A 97 17.79 -4.29 -11.52
C LYS A 97 17.26 -4.52 -10.11
N ASN A 98 16.76 -3.45 -9.52
CA ASN A 98 16.12 -3.50 -8.22
C ASN A 98 14.66 -3.07 -8.33
N ASN A 99 13.86 -3.57 -7.40
CA ASN A 99 12.49 -3.17 -7.20
C ASN A 99 12.28 -2.74 -5.74
N SER A 100 11.62 -1.60 -5.55
CA SER A 100 11.24 -1.08 -4.25
C SER A 100 9.84 -0.49 -4.31
N MET A 101 9.12 -0.51 -3.20
CA MET A 101 7.75 -0.01 -3.14
C MET A 101 7.48 0.55 -1.76
N VAL A 102 6.73 1.63 -1.67
CA VAL A 102 6.23 2.21 -0.41
C VAL A 102 4.73 2.39 -0.53
N ASP A 103 3.96 1.69 0.31
CA ASP A 103 2.50 1.81 0.41
C ASP A 103 2.12 2.32 1.80
N GLN A 104 1.56 3.53 1.84
CA GLN A 104 1.05 4.18 3.03
C GLN A 104 -0.46 4.36 2.91
N ASP A 105 -1.17 3.91 3.94
CA ASP A 105 -2.63 4.02 4.01
C ASP A 105 -3.05 4.39 5.43
N ILE A 106 -3.68 5.56 5.55
CA ILE A 106 -4.30 6.03 6.77
C ILE A 106 -5.81 5.92 6.60
N LEU A 107 -6.44 4.96 7.27
CA LEU A 107 -7.88 4.92 7.41
C LEU A 107 -8.28 5.91 8.50
N LEU A 108 -8.97 6.97 8.10
CA LEU A 108 -9.52 8.03 8.95
C LEU A 108 -10.91 7.60 9.48
N PRO A 109 -11.64 8.47 10.21
CA PRO A 109 -12.93 8.11 10.76
C PRO A 109 -13.87 7.47 9.73
N SER A 110 -14.14 6.18 9.93
CA SER A 110 -14.84 5.31 8.99
C SER A 110 -15.82 4.42 9.75
N VAL A 111 -16.92 4.02 9.12
CA VAL A 111 -17.95 3.25 9.81
C VAL A 111 -18.51 2.15 8.94
N LEU A 112 -18.55 0.94 9.48
CA LEU A 112 -19.35 -0.16 8.97
C LEU A 112 -20.70 -0.17 9.67
N TRP A 113 -21.77 -0.36 8.89
CA TRP A 113 -23.14 -0.49 9.40
C TRP A 113 -23.86 -1.70 8.79
N GLY A 114 -23.97 -2.76 9.59
CA GLY A 114 -24.83 -3.91 9.30
C GLY A 114 -26.27 -3.59 9.71
N PHE A 115 -27.08 -3.08 8.79
CA PHE A 115 -28.45 -2.65 9.10
C PHE A 115 -29.51 -3.75 8.90
N SER A 116 -29.16 -4.84 8.23
CA SER A 116 -30.02 -6.01 8.04
C SER A 116 -29.19 -7.29 7.96
N PRO A 117 -29.74 -8.47 8.32
CA PRO A 117 -29.05 -9.74 8.13
C PRO A 117 -28.64 -10.06 6.68
N ARG A 118 -29.17 -9.33 5.71
CA ARG A 118 -28.84 -9.49 4.28
C ARG A 118 -28.12 -8.31 3.67
N HIS A 119 -28.01 -7.18 4.35
CA HIS A 119 -27.51 -5.93 3.76
C HIS A 119 -26.65 -5.15 4.75
N ALA A 120 -25.56 -4.62 4.26
CA ALA A 120 -24.68 -3.73 5.00
C ALA A 120 -24.19 -2.59 4.10
N ALA A 121 -23.86 -1.47 4.75
CA ALA A 121 -23.21 -0.35 4.11
C ALA A 121 -21.98 0.05 4.92
N ALA A 122 -21.04 0.74 4.30
CA ALA A 122 -19.93 1.36 5.01
C ALA A 122 -19.54 2.70 4.37
N PHE A 123 -19.04 3.60 5.21
CA PHE A 123 -18.34 4.81 4.79
C PHE A 123 -16.85 4.62 5.09
N LEU A 124 -16.02 4.92 4.09
CA LEU A 124 -14.57 4.85 4.15
C LEU A 124 -13.99 6.24 3.87
N TRP A 125 -13.09 6.69 4.72
CA TRP A 125 -12.24 7.84 4.46
C TRP A 125 -10.80 7.41 4.62
N ARG A 126 -10.02 7.50 3.55
CA ARG A 126 -8.61 7.10 3.53
C ARG A 126 -7.74 8.22 2.98
N SER A 127 -6.53 8.34 3.48
CA SER A 127 -5.45 9.13 2.87
C SER A 127 -4.33 8.18 2.50
N ARG A 128 -3.90 8.19 1.25
CA ARG A 128 -3.00 7.20 0.67
C ARG A 128 -1.83 7.86 -0.04
N SER A 129 -0.67 7.24 0.09
CA SER A 129 0.53 7.55 -0.67
C SER A 129 1.10 6.22 -1.15
N TYR A 130 1.34 6.11 -2.44
CA TYR A 130 1.88 4.90 -3.02
C TYR A 130 3.05 5.27 -3.91
N THR A 131 4.17 4.59 -3.72
CA THR A 131 5.35 4.74 -4.55
C THR A 131 5.85 3.38 -5.00
N ASP A 132 6.22 3.22 -6.26
CA ASP A 132 6.97 2.06 -6.73
C ASP A 132 8.14 2.49 -7.63
N TYR A 133 9.24 1.79 -7.45
CA TYR A 133 10.48 1.87 -8.21
C TYR A 133 10.70 0.50 -8.82
N GLN A 134 10.73 0.41 -10.14
CA GLN A 134 10.85 -0.85 -10.84
C GLN A 134 11.99 -0.81 -11.85
N GLY A 135 12.87 -1.81 -11.80
CA GLY A 135 13.93 -2.02 -12.80
C GLY A 135 15.10 -1.04 -12.75
N TYR A 136 15.24 -0.28 -11.66
CA TYR A 136 16.30 0.72 -11.50
C TYR A 136 17.66 0.08 -11.18
N ASN A 137 18.74 0.69 -11.66
CA ASN A 137 20.11 0.25 -11.33
C ASN A 137 20.49 0.78 -9.93
N GLY A 138 20.84 -0.12 -9.01
CA GLY A 138 21.08 0.25 -7.61
C GLY A 138 22.25 1.22 -7.45
N GLY A 139 23.35 1.00 -8.17
CA GLY A 139 24.52 1.87 -8.11
C GLY A 139 24.26 3.26 -8.70
N LEU A 140 23.53 3.35 -9.81
CA LEU A 140 23.13 4.63 -10.38
C LEU A 140 22.19 5.40 -9.43
N TRP A 141 21.22 4.74 -8.82
CA TRP A 141 20.33 5.40 -7.86
C TRP A 141 21.06 5.82 -6.59
N ALA A 142 21.98 4.99 -6.09
CA ALA A 142 22.83 5.34 -4.96
C ALA A 142 23.62 6.63 -5.25
N ARG A 143 24.24 6.75 -6.42
CA ARG A 143 24.94 7.98 -6.84
C ARG A 143 24.01 9.19 -6.93
N LEU A 144 22.83 9.03 -7.53
CA LEU A 144 21.90 10.15 -7.75
C LEU A 144 21.26 10.70 -6.46
N THR A 145 21.22 9.89 -5.41
CA THR A 145 20.55 10.21 -4.12
C THR A 145 21.55 10.44 -2.99
N ASN A 146 22.76 9.88 -3.07
CA ASN A 146 23.84 10.06 -2.12
C ASN A 146 25.10 10.60 -2.83
N PRO A 147 25.37 11.92 -2.74
CA PRO A 147 26.53 12.55 -3.39
C PRO A 147 27.90 11.99 -2.96
N ASP A 148 27.98 11.37 -1.78
CA ASP A 148 29.21 10.78 -1.26
C ASP A 148 29.43 9.34 -1.74
N TYR A 149 28.50 8.76 -2.51
CA TYR A 149 28.59 7.41 -3.04
C TYR A 149 29.69 7.28 -4.10
N ASN A 150 30.67 6.42 -3.84
CA ASN A 150 31.83 6.18 -4.70
C ASN A 150 32.01 4.69 -5.08
N GLY A 151 30.97 3.87 -4.87
CA GLY A 151 30.99 2.45 -5.20
C GLY A 151 31.01 2.21 -6.72
N SER A 152 31.51 1.05 -7.13
CA SER A 152 31.57 0.70 -8.55
C SER A 152 30.15 0.51 -9.12
N ILE A 153 29.84 1.22 -10.20
CA ILE A 153 28.54 1.11 -10.87
C ILE A 153 28.69 0.11 -12.03
N PRO A 154 28.08 -1.08 -11.96
CA PRO A 154 28.19 -2.05 -13.03
C PRO A 154 27.61 -1.50 -14.34
N ILE A 155 28.37 -1.64 -15.44
CA ILE A 155 28.03 -1.15 -16.78
C ILE A 155 26.71 -1.78 -17.24
N ASN A 156 25.67 -0.97 -17.44
CA ASN A 156 24.43 -1.46 -18.03
C ASN A 156 23.53 -0.38 -18.62
N THR A 157 22.58 -0.83 -19.42
CA THR A 157 21.34 -0.11 -19.74
C THR A 157 20.29 -0.40 -18.66
N SER A 158 19.65 0.64 -18.12
CA SER A 158 18.57 0.52 -17.14
C SER A 158 17.28 1.06 -17.71
N ASN A 159 16.27 0.19 -17.83
CA ASN A 159 14.90 0.58 -18.14
C ASN A 159 14.11 0.57 -16.84
N PHE A 160 13.63 1.72 -16.43
CA PHE A 160 13.00 1.90 -15.12
C PHE A 160 11.69 2.69 -15.18
N ASN A 161 10.87 2.49 -14.16
CA ASN A 161 9.71 3.30 -13.85
C ASN A 161 9.70 3.60 -12.35
N ASN A 162 9.61 4.88 -12.00
CA ASN A 162 9.43 5.36 -10.65
C ASN A 162 8.17 6.21 -10.62
N THR A 163 7.14 5.74 -9.93
CA THR A 163 5.88 6.47 -9.82
C THR A 163 5.56 6.71 -8.36
N THR A 164 5.18 7.93 -8.00
CA THR A 164 4.59 8.28 -6.71
C THR A 164 3.23 8.91 -6.93
N HIS A 165 2.20 8.43 -6.23
CA HIS A 165 0.85 8.98 -6.29
C HIS A 165 0.28 9.16 -4.89
N GLN A 166 -0.33 10.32 -4.63
CA GLN A 166 -0.90 10.71 -3.34
C GLN A 166 -2.32 11.22 -3.52
N TRP A 167 -3.24 10.68 -2.74
CA TRP A 167 -4.66 11.01 -2.84
C TRP A 167 -5.44 10.65 -1.58
N ASP A 168 -6.59 11.27 -1.41
CA ASP A 168 -7.58 10.88 -0.43
C ASP A 168 -8.76 10.17 -1.12
N GLU A 169 -9.35 9.19 -0.45
CA GLU A 169 -10.50 8.41 -0.92
C GLU A 169 -11.68 8.60 0.02
N PHE A 170 -12.83 8.92 -0.56
CA PHE A 170 -14.12 8.95 0.14
C PHE A 170 -15.03 7.89 -0.49
N GLY A 171 -15.17 6.75 0.20
CA GLY A 171 -15.84 5.56 -0.29
C GLY A 171 -17.21 5.33 0.35
N ILE A 172 -18.21 5.04 -0.47
CA ILE A 172 -19.48 4.44 -0.05
C ILE A 172 -19.49 2.98 -0.51
N ASN A 173 -19.48 2.07 0.44
CA ASN A 173 -19.57 0.64 0.20
C ASN A 173 -20.99 0.14 0.50
N TYR A 174 -21.45 -0.80 -0.33
CA TYR A 174 -22.67 -1.56 -0.11
C TYR A 174 -22.46 -3.04 -0.46
N ALA A 175 -22.92 -3.92 0.41
CA ALA A 175 -22.90 -5.36 0.15
C ALA A 175 -24.20 -6.04 0.59
N PHE A 176 -24.47 -7.18 -0.05
CA PHE A 176 -25.61 -8.00 0.26
C PHE A 176 -25.30 -9.50 0.15
N ALA A 177 -26.02 -10.29 0.93
CA ALA A 177 -25.93 -11.75 0.91
C ALA A 177 -26.91 -12.30 -0.16
N ALA A 178 -26.37 -12.54 -1.36
CA ALA A 178 -27.11 -13.07 -2.51
C ALA A 178 -27.68 -14.47 -2.26
N ILE A 179 -26.92 -15.33 -1.57
CA ILE A 179 -27.37 -16.67 -1.17
C ILE A 179 -27.17 -16.83 0.33
N ARG A 180 -28.25 -17.24 1.03
CA ARG A 180 -28.24 -17.63 2.44
C ARG A 180 -28.93 -18.97 2.60
N GLY A 181 -28.19 -20.03 2.29
CA GLY A 181 -28.66 -21.41 2.42
C GLY A 181 -28.37 -22.01 3.79
N ASN A 182 -28.65 -23.30 3.93
CA ASN A 182 -28.30 -24.04 5.16
C ASN A 182 -26.79 -24.34 5.26
N TYR A 183 -26.09 -24.38 4.14
CA TYR A 183 -24.68 -24.81 4.07
C TYR A 183 -23.80 -23.90 3.23
N HIS A 184 -24.40 -23.11 2.33
CA HIS A 184 -23.70 -22.34 1.32
C HIS A 184 -24.19 -20.91 1.38
N PHE A 185 -23.24 -19.98 1.41
CA PHE A 185 -23.49 -18.56 1.49
C PHE A 185 -22.69 -17.86 0.41
N LEU A 186 -23.31 -16.89 -0.25
CA LEU A 186 -22.69 -16.06 -1.27
C LEU A 186 -22.98 -14.60 -0.94
N LYS A 187 -21.93 -13.80 -0.90
CA LYS A 187 -21.97 -12.37 -0.63
C LYS A 187 -21.36 -11.63 -1.82
N ILE A 188 -21.96 -10.50 -2.16
CA ILE A 188 -21.50 -9.61 -3.22
C ILE A 188 -21.46 -8.22 -2.63
N GLY A 189 -20.41 -7.46 -2.92
CA GLY A 189 -20.29 -6.07 -2.48
C GLY A 189 -19.53 -5.23 -3.48
N GLY A 190 -19.72 -3.92 -3.37
CA GLY A 190 -18.95 -2.94 -4.13
C GLY A 190 -18.83 -1.62 -3.39
N THR A 191 -17.76 -0.91 -3.71
CA THR A 191 -17.48 0.45 -3.23
C THR A 191 -17.47 1.40 -4.40
N ILE A 192 -18.12 2.56 -4.25
CA ILE A 192 -17.92 3.71 -5.13
C ILE A 192 -17.07 4.72 -4.36
N LYS A 193 -16.04 5.26 -5.00
CA LYS A 193 -15.08 6.18 -4.39
C LYS A 193 -15.07 7.50 -5.14
N TYR A 194 -15.14 8.59 -4.40
CA TYR A 194 -14.63 9.88 -4.86
C TYR A 194 -13.14 9.96 -4.51
N LEU A 195 -12.32 10.35 -5.47
CA LEU A 195 -10.87 10.41 -5.34
C LEU A 195 -10.44 11.87 -5.39
N ALA A 196 -9.75 12.33 -4.36
CA ALA A 196 -9.22 13.68 -4.26
C ALA A 196 -7.69 13.63 -4.38
N GLY A 197 -7.18 13.92 -5.57
CA GLY A 197 -5.76 13.86 -5.88
C GLY A 197 -4.99 15.00 -5.24
N ARG A 198 -3.86 14.68 -4.60
CA ARG A 198 -2.93 15.68 -4.05
C ARG A 198 -1.77 15.95 -4.99
N ARG A 199 -1.05 14.88 -5.38
CA ARG A 199 0.15 14.94 -6.23
C ARG A 199 0.38 13.60 -6.90
N GLY A 200 1.00 13.63 -8.06
CA GLY A 200 1.43 12.48 -8.83
C GLY A 200 2.71 12.83 -9.57
N THR A 201 3.72 11.97 -9.46
CA THR A 201 5.01 12.14 -10.13
C THR A 201 5.36 10.81 -10.78
N GLU A 202 5.76 10.84 -12.05
CA GLU A 202 6.29 9.68 -12.75
C GLU A 202 7.62 10.03 -13.41
N VAL A 203 8.62 9.18 -13.18
CA VAL A 203 9.92 9.23 -13.84
C VAL A 203 10.19 7.88 -14.47
N ARG A 204 10.25 7.86 -15.79
CA ARG A 204 10.40 6.64 -16.58
C ARG A 204 11.49 6.86 -17.60
N GLY A 205 12.36 5.88 -17.81
CA GLY A 205 13.31 6.00 -18.91
C GLY A 205 14.23 4.82 -19.13
N SER A 206 15.06 5.00 -20.17
CA SER A 206 16.18 4.13 -20.52
C SER A 206 17.47 4.94 -20.53
N LEU A 207 18.40 4.57 -19.63
CA LEU A 207 19.71 5.22 -19.48
C LEU A 207 20.81 4.19 -19.75
N SER A 208 21.86 4.61 -20.44
CA SER A 208 23.09 3.84 -20.64
C SER A 208 24.22 4.45 -19.82
N THR A 209 24.96 3.64 -19.07
CA THR A 209 26.12 4.10 -18.28
C THR A 209 27.43 3.45 -18.72
N ASP A 210 28.56 4.13 -18.50
CA ASP A 210 29.89 3.53 -18.59
C ASP A 210 30.31 2.80 -17.29
N GLU A 211 31.57 2.38 -17.22
CA GLU A 211 32.18 1.66 -16.08
C GLU A 211 32.36 2.50 -14.82
N ASN A 212 32.29 3.82 -14.94
CA ASN A 212 32.32 4.77 -13.83
C ASN A 212 30.90 5.24 -13.47
N GLY A 213 29.86 4.68 -14.11
CA GLY A 213 28.48 5.08 -13.93
C GLY A 213 28.11 6.42 -14.56
N ASN A 214 28.95 6.95 -15.45
CA ASN A 214 28.62 8.17 -16.20
C ASN A 214 27.58 7.82 -17.25
N ILE A 215 26.57 8.67 -17.39
CA ILE A 215 25.48 8.50 -18.35
C ILE A 215 26.03 8.81 -19.75
N THR A 216 26.16 7.78 -20.58
CA THR A 216 26.66 7.87 -21.96
C THR A 216 25.56 8.06 -22.98
N GLY A 217 24.30 7.78 -22.61
CA GLY A 217 23.15 7.96 -23.48
C GLY A 217 21.83 7.90 -22.73
N VAL A 218 20.87 8.71 -23.20
CA VAL A 218 19.46 8.68 -22.76
C VAL A 218 18.61 8.47 -24.01
N GLU A 219 18.11 7.25 -24.21
CA GLU A 219 17.23 6.95 -25.35
C GLU A 219 15.89 7.68 -25.19
N GLN A 220 15.34 7.59 -23.99
CA GLN A 220 14.12 8.30 -23.58
C GLN A 220 14.09 8.39 -22.06
N LEU A 221 13.98 9.61 -21.53
CA LEU A 221 13.65 9.86 -20.12
C LEU A 221 12.47 10.82 -20.06
N THR A 222 11.41 10.41 -19.37
CA THR A 222 10.20 11.20 -19.15
C THR A 222 10.12 11.56 -17.68
N TYR A 223 9.88 12.83 -17.41
CA TYR A 223 9.55 13.34 -16.08
C TYR A 223 8.19 14.03 -16.14
N LEU A 224 7.23 13.54 -15.36
CA LEU A 224 5.96 14.20 -15.16
C LEU A 224 5.76 14.48 -13.68
N ASN A 225 5.32 15.70 -13.36
CA ASN A 225 4.91 16.08 -12.01
C ASN A 225 3.61 16.91 -12.09
N THR A 226 2.63 16.56 -11.28
CA THR A 226 1.35 17.29 -11.19
C THR A 226 1.36 18.40 -10.13
N ALA A 227 2.42 18.51 -9.33
CA ALA A 227 2.72 19.70 -8.54
C ALA A 227 3.48 20.72 -9.41
N THR A 228 3.29 22.02 -9.11
CA THR A 228 3.82 23.15 -9.88
C THR A 228 5.30 23.02 -10.30
N ALA A 229 5.61 23.59 -11.47
CA ALA A 229 6.83 23.49 -12.28
C ALA A 229 8.21 23.58 -11.56
N SER A 230 8.67 22.50 -10.95
CA SER A 230 10.09 22.31 -10.60
C SER A 230 10.66 21.05 -11.23
N LEU A 231 11.91 21.12 -11.72
CA LEU A 231 12.71 19.91 -11.91
C LEU A 231 12.87 19.20 -10.56
N PRO A 232 13.18 17.89 -10.55
CA PRO A 232 13.57 17.21 -9.32
C PRO A 232 14.67 17.99 -8.60
N SER A 233 14.40 18.35 -7.34
CA SER A 233 15.37 18.97 -6.44
C SER A 233 15.66 18.01 -5.29
N ASN A 234 16.89 18.03 -4.79
CA ASN A 234 17.26 17.32 -3.56
C ASN A 234 17.00 18.17 -2.30
N ALA A 235 16.28 19.29 -2.43
CA ALA A 235 15.87 20.10 -1.30
C ALA A 235 14.99 19.27 -0.36
N THR A 236 15.48 19.05 0.86
CA THR A 236 14.69 18.47 1.94
C THR A 236 13.61 19.47 2.33
N ALA A 237 12.36 19.00 2.41
CA ALA A 237 11.27 19.83 2.89
C ALA A 237 11.39 20.00 4.42
N GLU A 238 10.81 21.08 4.97
CA GLU A 238 10.72 21.21 6.43
C GLU A 238 9.94 20.02 6.99
N THR A 239 10.50 19.37 8.02
CA THR A 239 9.97 18.11 8.56
C THR A 239 8.67 18.36 9.32
N ASP A 240 7.56 18.28 8.59
CA ASP A 240 6.22 18.23 9.16
C ASP A 240 5.89 16.83 9.68
N ALA A 241 5.11 16.76 10.76
CA ALA A 241 4.69 15.47 11.31
C ALA A 241 3.82 14.72 10.29
N PHE A 242 4.11 13.44 10.05
CA PHE A 242 3.49 12.63 8.98
C PHE A 242 1.94 12.65 8.93
N TYR A 243 1.27 12.91 10.06
CA TYR A 243 -0.20 12.97 10.14
C TYR A 243 -0.81 14.32 9.71
N THR A 244 -0.02 15.41 9.62
CA THR A 244 -0.52 16.73 9.17
C THR A 244 -1.07 16.66 7.76
N HIS A 245 -0.43 15.83 6.92
CA HIS A 245 -0.81 15.61 5.53
C HIS A 245 -2.14 14.86 5.44
N ALA A 246 -2.42 13.90 6.33
CA ALA A 246 -3.63 13.08 6.29
C ALA A 246 -4.94 13.86 6.50
N ILE A 247 -4.89 15.07 7.05
CA ILE A 247 -6.07 15.88 7.42
C ILE A 247 -6.14 17.20 6.61
N GLY A 248 -5.15 17.48 5.77
CA GLY A 248 -5.17 18.62 4.85
C GLY A 248 -6.16 18.41 3.70
N PHE A 249 -6.69 19.49 3.11
CA PHE A 249 -7.67 19.42 2.00
C PHE A 249 -7.16 20.09 0.71
N ASP A 250 -5.85 20.20 0.55
CA ASP A 250 -5.22 20.80 -0.62
C ASP A 250 -5.14 19.76 -1.74
N TYR A 251 -6.14 19.78 -2.63
CA TYR A 251 -6.26 18.86 -3.76
C TYR A 251 -6.14 19.60 -5.08
N ASN A 252 -5.38 19.02 -6.01
CA ASN A 252 -5.19 19.51 -7.38
C ASN A 252 -5.69 18.51 -8.45
N GLY A 253 -6.25 17.37 -8.01
CA GLY A 253 -6.83 16.35 -8.89
C GLY A 253 -8.16 15.83 -8.36
N GLN A 254 -8.98 15.31 -9.26
CA GLN A 254 -10.28 14.74 -8.93
C GLN A 254 -10.56 13.49 -9.77
N GLY A 255 -11.24 12.51 -9.20
CA GLY A 255 -11.47 11.24 -9.87
C GLY A 255 -12.62 10.45 -9.28
N ILE A 256 -12.96 9.37 -9.98
CA ILE A 256 -13.94 8.38 -9.54
C ILE A 256 -13.25 7.02 -9.60
N GLY A 257 -13.50 6.22 -8.57
CA GLY A 257 -13.05 4.84 -8.55
C GLY A 257 -14.02 3.91 -7.85
N GLY A 258 -13.59 2.68 -7.66
CA GLY A 258 -14.39 1.69 -6.97
C GLY A 258 -13.70 0.36 -6.74
N ASP A 259 -14.41 -0.49 -6.01
CA ASP A 259 -14.00 -1.87 -5.70
C ASP A 259 -15.19 -2.80 -5.95
N ILE A 260 -14.92 -4.04 -6.32
CA ILE A 260 -15.92 -5.09 -6.45
C ILE A 260 -15.41 -6.35 -5.78
N GLY A 261 -16.28 -7.04 -5.04
CA GLY A 261 -15.91 -8.20 -4.26
C GLY A 261 -16.99 -9.27 -4.20
N LEU A 262 -16.54 -10.50 -4.07
CA LEU A 262 -17.36 -11.69 -3.89
C LEU A 262 -16.76 -12.57 -2.79
N VAL A 263 -17.62 -13.12 -1.94
CA VAL A 263 -17.26 -14.06 -0.88
C VAL A 263 -18.21 -15.24 -0.91
N TYR A 264 -17.64 -16.44 -0.99
CA TYR A 264 -18.34 -17.71 -0.81
C TYR A 264 -17.92 -18.35 0.51
N GLU A 265 -18.89 -18.84 1.27
CA GLU A 265 -18.64 -19.56 2.51
C GLU A 265 -19.37 -20.90 2.53
N TRP A 266 -18.64 -21.94 2.92
CA TRP A 266 -19.18 -23.24 3.24
C TRP A 266 -19.29 -23.40 4.76
N ARG A 267 -20.52 -23.62 5.24
CA ARG A 267 -20.92 -23.67 6.65
C ARG A 267 -21.58 -25.03 6.96
N PRO A 268 -20.79 -26.10 7.18
CA PRO A 268 -21.34 -27.42 7.51
C PRO A 268 -22.06 -27.42 8.87
N ARG A 269 -22.86 -28.45 9.17
CA ARG A 269 -23.74 -28.48 10.36
C ARG A 269 -22.96 -28.31 11.66
N GLU A 270 -21.77 -28.88 11.69
CA GLU A 270 -20.83 -28.91 12.82
C GLU A 270 -20.41 -27.49 13.22
N THR A 271 -20.23 -26.59 12.27
CA THR A 271 -19.85 -25.19 12.52
C THR A 271 -21.08 -24.26 12.58
N ASN A 272 -22.14 -24.57 11.83
CA ASN A 272 -23.35 -23.76 11.74
C ASN A 272 -24.25 -23.85 12.99
N ARG A 273 -24.08 -24.87 13.86
CA ARG A 273 -24.89 -25.05 15.08
C ARG A 273 -24.21 -24.59 16.38
N VAL A 274 -22.94 -24.19 16.34
CA VAL A 274 -22.19 -23.72 17.51
C VAL A 274 -22.57 -22.27 17.80
N GLY A 275 -23.64 -22.03 18.56
CA GLY A 275 -24.03 -20.67 18.96
C GLY A 275 -25.52 -20.34 18.90
N ALA A 276 -26.37 -21.28 18.47
CA ALA A 276 -27.82 -21.08 18.34
C ALA A 276 -28.56 -20.80 19.67
N ARG A 277 -27.87 -20.71 20.81
CA ARG A 277 -28.47 -20.41 22.12
C ARG A 277 -27.94 -19.17 22.82
N ASN A 278 -26.81 -18.57 22.40
CA ASN A 278 -26.31 -17.30 22.95
C ASN A 278 -25.24 -16.73 21.99
N SER A 279 -25.59 -15.64 21.28
CA SER A 279 -24.69 -14.81 20.46
C SER A 279 -24.04 -15.47 19.22
N SER A 280 -24.74 -15.48 18.08
CA SER A 280 -24.16 -15.87 16.78
C SER A 280 -23.03 -14.95 16.31
N ALA A 281 -22.97 -13.72 16.84
CA ALA A 281 -21.92 -12.76 16.54
C ALA A 281 -20.56 -13.12 17.15
N THR A 282 -20.52 -14.01 18.16
CA THR A 282 -19.28 -14.40 18.87
C THR A 282 -18.70 -15.74 18.43
N VAL A 283 -19.30 -16.40 17.44
CA VAL A 283 -18.78 -17.67 16.90
C VAL A 283 -18.74 -17.61 15.38
N ASN A 284 -17.66 -18.10 14.79
CA ASN A 284 -17.52 -18.24 13.35
C ASN A 284 -18.20 -19.52 12.87
N THR A 285 -18.89 -19.41 11.74
CA THR A 285 -19.82 -20.44 11.26
C THR A 285 -19.33 -21.18 10.02
N TYR A 286 -18.30 -20.66 9.33
CA TYR A 286 -17.74 -21.31 8.14
C TYR A 286 -16.63 -22.28 8.49
N LYS A 287 -16.50 -23.33 7.67
CA LYS A 287 -15.34 -24.21 7.65
C LYS A 287 -14.34 -23.76 6.59
N LEU A 288 -14.84 -23.28 5.45
CA LEU A 288 -14.06 -22.71 4.35
C LEU A 288 -14.71 -21.41 3.86
N ARG A 289 -13.91 -20.37 3.68
CA ARG A 289 -14.27 -19.12 3.00
C ARG A 289 -13.35 -18.94 1.81
N LEU A 290 -13.93 -18.72 0.63
CA LEU A 290 -13.22 -18.33 -0.58
C LEU A 290 -13.68 -16.93 -0.96
N SER A 291 -12.78 -16.06 -1.36
CA SER A 291 -13.15 -14.73 -1.82
C SER A 291 -12.24 -14.23 -2.93
N ALA A 292 -12.80 -13.36 -3.76
CA ALA A 292 -12.09 -12.64 -4.79
C ALA A 292 -12.58 -11.20 -4.80
N ALA A 293 -11.68 -10.25 -5.02
CA ALA A 293 -12.01 -8.84 -5.20
C ALA A 293 -11.10 -8.21 -6.24
N VAL A 294 -11.64 -7.25 -7.00
CA VAL A 294 -10.86 -6.32 -7.79
C VAL A 294 -10.96 -4.97 -7.07
N LEU A 295 -9.82 -4.46 -6.65
CA LEU A 295 -9.72 -3.21 -5.89
C LEU A 295 -9.11 -2.12 -6.74
N ASP A 296 -9.34 -0.87 -6.33
CA ASP A 296 -8.67 0.31 -6.85
C ASP A 296 -8.90 0.47 -8.37
N ILE A 297 -10.15 0.25 -8.82
CA ILE A 297 -10.57 0.54 -10.19
C ILE A 297 -10.75 2.05 -10.31
N GLY A 298 -10.25 2.66 -11.40
CA GLY A 298 -10.49 4.06 -11.73
C GLY A 298 -9.21 4.87 -11.83
N GLY A 299 -9.34 6.20 -11.74
CA GLY A 299 -8.22 7.11 -11.87
C GLY A 299 -8.56 8.53 -11.46
N ILE A 300 -7.51 9.34 -11.34
CA ILE A 300 -7.54 10.72 -10.87
C ILE A 300 -7.00 11.60 -11.97
N GLU A 301 -7.82 12.53 -12.43
CA GLU A 301 -7.44 13.53 -13.41
C GLU A 301 -6.85 14.75 -12.69
N TYR A 302 -5.67 15.16 -13.11
CA TYR A 302 -4.96 16.35 -12.66
C TYR A 302 -4.95 17.39 -13.78
N GLY A 303 -4.89 18.67 -13.40
CA GLY A 303 -4.80 19.81 -14.31
C GLY A 303 -6.15 20.29 -14.83
N LYS A 304 -6.50 21.55 -14.53
CA LYS A 304 -7.69 22.21 -15.10
C LYS A 304 -7.32 23.26 -16.15
N GLU A 305 -6.09 23.76 -16.12
CA GLU A 305 -5.54 24.69 -17.10
C GLU A 305 -4.19 24.17 -17.66
N GLU A 306 -3.86 24.52 -18.90
CA GLU A 306 -2.66 24.06 -19.65
C GLU A 306 -1.30 24.30 -18.95
N LYS A 307 -1.27 25.08 -17.87
CA LYS A 307 -0.05 25.45 -17.14
C LYS A 307 0.24 24.57 -15.93
N ASP A 308 -0.71 23.74 -15.51
CA ASP A 308 -0.65 23.07 -14.21
C ASP A 308 0.22 21.80 -14.24
N ILE A 309 0.37 21.16 -15.40
CA ILE A 309 1.14 19.91 -15.56
C ILE A 309 2.25 20.11 -16.58
N ARG A 310 3.44 19.61 -16.25
CA ARG A 310 4.57 19.52 -17.20
C ARG A 310 5.04 18.07 -17.31
N LYS A 311 4.95 17.54 -18.53
CA LYS A 311 5.66 16.34 -18.98
C LYS A 311 6.91 16.81 -19.73
N MET A 312 8.08 16.51 -19.20
CA MET A 312 9.37 16.79 -19.83
C MET A 312 9.95 15.52 -20.42
N LEU A 313 10.40 15.61 -21.67
CA LEU A 313 11.07 14.54 -22.39
C LEU A 313 12.54 14.92 -22.58
N PHE A 314 13.43 14.02 -22.20
CA PHE A 314 14.87 14.18 -22.35
C PHE A 314 15.41 13.08 -23.26
N LYS A 315 16.28 13.49 -24.19
CA LYS A 315 17.06 12.60 -25.05
C LYS A 315 18.48 13.11 -25.08
N PHE A 316 19.43 12.20 -24.95
CA PHE A 316 20.83 12.58 -24.87
C PHE A 316 21.69 11.62 -25.68
N GLU A 317 22.36 12.19 -26.68
CA GLU A 317 23.41 11.54 -27.46
C GLU A 317 24.62 12.50 -27.46
N GLY A 318 25.67 12.18 -26.71
CA GLY A 318 26.80 13.09 -26.51
C GLY A 318 27.94 12.51 -25.67
N ASN A 319 28.87 13.37 -25.25
CA ASN A 319 29.93 12.98 -24.31
C ASN A 319 29.31 12.64 -22.94
N SER A 320 29.86 11.65 -22.23
CA SER A 320 29.32 11.17 -20.96
C SER A 320 28.96 12.29 -19.96
N ILE A 321 27.76 12.24 -19.37
CA ILE A 321 27.35 13.07 -18.25
C ILE A 321 27.78 12.38 -16.96
N GLU A 322 28.46 13.11 -16.10
CA GLU A 322 28.86 12.66 -14.78
C GLU A 322 28.00 13.40 -13.74
N PRO A 323 26.77 12.94 -13.40
CA PRO A 323 25.93 13.64 -12.46
C PRO A 323 26.35 13.32 -11.02
N ASP A 324 26.55 14.34 -10.19
CA ASP A 324 26.78 14.14 -8.76
C ASP A 324 25.48 13.86 -8.01
N ASN A 325 24.33 14.26 -8.57
CA ASN A 325 23.03 14.03 -7.98
C ASN A 325 21.87 14.20 -8.98
N THR A 326 20.64 13.93 -8.51
CA THR A 326 19.41 14.04 -9.31
C THR A 326 19.21 15.44 -9.90
N GLU A 327 19.40 16.50 -9.13
CA GLU A 327 19.17 17.87 -9.60
C GLU A 327 20.14 18.25 -10.73
N GLU A 328 21.43 17.94 -10.58
CA GLU A 328 22.44 18.18 -11.61
C GLU A 328 22.17 17.38 -12.88
N LEU A 329 21.72 16.12 -12.75
CA LEU A 329 21.31 15.30 -13.89
C LEU A 329 20.23 16.01 -14.71
N PHE A 330 19.14 16.43 -14.08
CA PHE A 330 18.02 17.04 -14.78
C PHE A 330 18.34 18.44 -15.32
N GLN A 331 19.17 19.23 -14.63
CA GLN A 331 19.67 20.50 -15.15
C GLN A 331 20.57 20.31 -16.37
N THR A 332 21.47 19.31 -16.32
CA THR A 332 22.37 18.99 -17.45
C THR A 332 21.57 18.50 -18.64
N LEU A 333 20.59 17.61 -18.45
CA LEU A 333 19.73 17.14 -19.53
C LEU A 333 18.88 18.26 -20.13
N ASP A 334 18.35 19.18 -19.32
CA ASP A 334 17.62 20.34 -19.84
C ASP A 334 18.53 21.28 -20.66
N GLY A 335 19.78 21.47 -20.22
CA GLY A 335 20.78 22.30 -20.90
C GLY A 335 21.44 21.67 -22.13
N ALA A 336 21.60 20.34 -22.15
CA ALA A 336 22.28 19.59 -23.22
C ALA A 336 21.37 19.18 -24.39
N ASN A 337 20.05 19.22 -24.18
CA ASN A 337 19.07 18.93 -25.23
C ASN A 337 19.28 19.85 -26.45
N THR A 338 19.73 19.29 -27.58
CA THR A 338 19.59 19.94 -28.88
C THR A 338 18.12 19.87 -29.28
N HIS A 339 17.39 20.99 -29.14
CA HIS A 339 15.99 21.09 -29.53
C HIS A 339 15.84 20.64 -30.98
N THR A 340 15.34 19.43 -31.22
CA THR A 340 14.69 19.16 -32.50
C THR A 340 13.37 19.94 -32.43
N PRO A 341 13.17 20.98 -33.25
CA PRO A 341 12.00 21.84 -33.12
C PRO A 341 10.78 21.09 -33.64
N GLN A 342 10.14 20.33 -32.77
CA GLN A 342 8.76 19.87 -32.90
C GLN A 342 8.21 19.58 -31.50
N ASP A 343 7.58 20.59 -30.90
CA ASP A 343 6.35 20.54 -30.07
C ASP A 343 6.16 19.51 -28.92
N GLU A 344 7.14 18.69 -28.52
CA GLU A 344 6.93 17.68 -27.48
C GLU A 344 7.19 18.17 -26.04
N ARG A 345 7.47 19.47 -25.83
CA ARG A 345 7.87 19.99 -24.51
C ARG A 345 6.75 20.08 -23.47
N ILE A 346 5.50 19.89 -23.84
CA ILE A 346 4.40 20.04 -22.89
C ILE A 346 3.26 19.17 -23.38
N GLN A 347 2.88 18.14 -22.62
CA GLN A 347 1.48 17.74 -22.66
C GLN A 347 0.70 18.90 -22.04
N GLN A 348 0.26 19.85 -22.87
CA GLN A 348 -0.63 20.94 -22.49
C GLN A 348 -2.01 20.31 -22.29
N GLY A 349 -2.36 19.98 -21.05
CA GLY A 349 -3.66 19.41 -20.75
C GLY A 349 -3.71 18.64 -19.44
N SER A 350 -4.83 17.94 -19.24
CA SER A 350 -5.06 17.07 -18.11
C SER A 350 -4.27 15.76 -18.24
N VAL A 351 -3.73 15.25 -17.14
CA VAL A 351 -3.18 13.88 -17.07
C VAL A 351 -4.00 13.06 -16.07
N THR A 352 -4.28 11.81 -16.42
CA THR A 352 -5.02 10.91 -15.53
C THR A 352 -4.08 9.86 -14.99
N PHE A 353 -3.87 9.87 -13.68
CA PHE A 353 -3.20 8.77 -12.99
C PHE A 353 -4.22 7.67 -12.69
N ALA A 354 -4.01 6.46 -13.20
CA ALA A 354 -4.83 5.33 -12.82
C ALA A 354 -4.48 4.89 -11.39
N LEU A 355 -5.48 4.39 -10.66
CA LEU A 355 -5.24 3.78 -9.37
C LEU A 355 -4.49 2.44 -9.53
N PRO A 356 -3.71 2.00 -8.53
CA PRO A 356 -2.95 0.74 -8.56
C PRO A 356 -3.88 -0.48 -8.43
N MET A 357 -4.60 -0.77 -9.51
CA MET A 357 -5.63 -1.78 -9.58
C MET A 357 -5.05 -3.17 -9.33
N SER A 358 -5.73 -3.97 -8.51
CA SER A 358 -5.27 -5.32 -8.16
C SER A 358 -6.40 -6.33 -8.03
N LEU A 359 -6.04 -7.59 -8.30
CA LEU A 359 -6.85 -8.76 -8.01
C LEU A 359 -6.39 -9.36 -6.68
N ASN A 360 -7.33 -9.49 -5.75
CA ASN A 360 -7.11 -10.08 -4.44
C ASN A 360 -7.92 -11.36 -4.31
N ILE A 361 -7.24 -12.49 -4.10
CA ILE A 361 -7.84 -13.81 -3.87
C ILE A 361 -7.54 -14.24 -2.44
N ASN A 362 -8.51 -14.83 -1.75
CA ASN A 362 -8.33 -15.31 -0.39
C ASN A 362 -9.04 -16.64 -0.17
N ALA A 363 -8.37 -17.55 0.55
CA ALA A 363 -8.94 -18.77 1.08
C ALA A 363 -8.66 -18.82 2.59
N ASP A 364 -9.71 -18.93 3.39
CA ASP A 364 -9.61 -19.02 4.85
C ASP A 364 -10.25 -20.31 5.34
N TYR A 365 -9.49 -21.10 6.10
CA TYR A 365 -9.91 -22.41 6.56
C TYR A 365 -9.89 -22.49 8.09
N LEU A 366 -11.03 -22.90 8.65
CA LEU A 366 -11.14 -23.17 10.08
C LEU A 366 -10.61 -24.59 10.35
N VAL A 367 -9.47 -24.68 11.03
CA VAL A 367 -8.72 -25.94 11.19
C VAL A 367 -9.37 -26.82 12.26
N LEU A 368 -9.49 -26.29 13.47
CA LEU A 368 -9.90 -27.04 14.66
C LEU A 368 -11.38 -26.89 14.97
N ASN A 369 -11.94 -27.88 15.67
CA ASN A 369 -13.37 -27.96 16.00
C ASN A 369 -13.79 -27.02 17.13
N ASP A 370 -12.83 -26.36 17.79
CA ASP A 370 -13.10 -25.37 18.82
C ASP A 370 -13.35 -23.95 18.25
N ASN A 371 -13.38 -23.83 16.91
CA ASN A 371 -13.71 -22.64 16.13
C ASN A 371 -12.77 -21.43 16.35
N LYS A 372 -11.52 -21.66 16.79
CA LYS A 372 -10.59 -20.59 17.13
C LYS A 372 -9.31 -20.54 16.28
N TYR A 373 -8.99 -21.63 15.58
CA TYR A 373 -7.75 -21.73 14.82
C TYR A 373 -8.02 -21.75 13.32
N TYR A 374 -7.36 -20.85 12.62
CA TYR A 374 -7.53 -20.60 11.21
C TYR A 374 -6.19 -20.69 10.50
N VAL A 375 -6.24 -21.06 9.22
CA VAL A 375 -5.14 -20.87 8.29
C VAL A 375 -5.70 -20.10 7.11
N ASN A 376 -5.12 -18.92 6.88
CA ASN A 376 -5.46 -18.06 5.76
C ASN A 376 -4.40 -18.16 4.67
N LEU A 377 -4.81 -18.19 3.41
CA LEU A 377 -3.96 -17.97 2.25
C LEU A 377 -4.53 -16.81 1.44
N ASN A 378 -3.72 -15.78 1.23
CA ASN A 378 -4.04 -14.63 0.41
C ASN A 378 -3.08 -14.52 -0.76
N TYR A 379 -3.59 -14.08 -1.90
CA TYR A 379 -2.80 -13.79 -3.09
C TYR A 379 -3.25 -12.45 -3.67
N VAL A 380 -2.30 -11.55 -3.86
CA VAL A 380 -2.48 -10.24 -4.47
C VAL A 380 -1.69 -10.23 -5.77
N GLN A 381 -2.33 -9.78 -6.84
CA GLN A 381 -1.73 -9.65 -8.15
C GLN A 381 -2.09 -8.27 -8.71
N ALA A 382 -1.11 -7.48 -9.11
CA ALA A 382 -1.37 -6.25 -9.85
C ALA A 382 -2.04 -6.57 -11.19
N LEU A 383 -2.98 -5.69 -11.55
CA LEU A 383 -3.60 -5.64 -12.87
C LEU A 383 -3.06 -4.47 -13.71
N THR A 384 -2.15 -3.69 -13.13
CA THR A 384 -1.27 -2.75 -13.80
C THR A 384 0.13 -3.36 -13.94
N SER A 385 0.94 -2.79 -14.81
CA SER A 385 2.30 -3.24 -15.08
C SER A 385 3.27 -2.07 -15.09
N LYS A 386 4.56 -2.37 -14.95
CA LYS A 386 5.63 -1.38 -15.04
C LYS A 386 5.68 -0.62 -16.37
N ASP A 387 5.04 -1.12 -17.42
CA ASP A 387 5.07 -0.54 -18.77
C ASP A 387 3.87 0.39 -19.01
N ASP A 388 2.86 0.35 -18.14
CA ASP A 388 1.77 1.29 -18.15
C ASP A 388 2.26 2.68 -17.70
N GLU A 389 1.81 3.75 -18.37
CA GLU A 389 2.11 5.13 -17.99
C GLU A 389 1.08 5.66 -16.98
N PHE A 390 1.54 6.52 -16.08
CA PHE A 390 0.73 7.23 -15.09
C PHE A 390 -0.04 6.29 -14.17
N THR A 391 0.61 5.23 -13.71
CA THR A 391 0.02 4.33 -12.72
C THR A 391 1.09 3.71 -11.88
N ASN A 392 0.77 3.54 -10.60
CA ASN A 392 1.54 2.68 -9.75
C ASN A 392 1.26 1.20 -10.05
N THR A 393 2.24 0.34 -9.74
CA THR A 393 2.08 -1.11 -9.81
C THR A 393 2.17 -1.73 -8.43
N ARG A 394 1.17 -2.56 -8.08
CA ARG A 394 1.22 -3.37 -6.85
C ARG A 394 2.24 -4.48 -6.95
N PHE A 395 3.01 -4.70 -5.90
CA PHE A 395 3.82 -5.91 -5.81
C PHE A 395 2.91 -7.13 -5.60
N GLY A 396 3.10 -8.13 -6.45
CA GLY A 396 2.51 -9.45 -6.33
C GLY A 396 2.96 -10.10 -5.03
N MET A 397 2.00 -10.67 -4.30
CA MET A 397 2.29 -11.22 -2.98
C MET A 397 1.43 -12.42 -2.65
N ALA A 398 2.04 -13.46 -2.09
CA ALA A 398 1.34 -14.60 -1.50
C ALA A 398 1.57 -14.62 0.01
N THR A 399 0.51 -14.62 0.82
CA THR A 399 0.60 -14.59 2.29
C THR A 399 -0.13 -15.77 2.90
N LEU A 400 0.58 -16.59 3.68
CA LEU A 400 0.04 -17.66 4.51
C LEU A 400 0.00 -17.18 5.97
N ALA A 401 -1.18 -17.06 6.56
CA ALA A 401 -1.33 -16.57 7.93
C ALA A 401 -2.10 -17.57 8.81
N PRO A 402 -1.42 -18.48 9.52
CA PRO A 402 -2.01 -19.15 10.68
C PRO A 402 -2.45 -18.12 11.73
N ARG A 403 -3.64 -18.30 12.28
CA ARG A 403 -4.27 -17.37 13.23
C ARG A 403 -5.03 -18.09 14.33
N TYR A 404 -4.89 -17.58 15.55
CA TYR A 404 -5.82 -17.81 16.65
C TYR A 404 -6.76 -16.61 16.79
N GLU A 405 -8.06 -16.85 16.97
CA GLU A 405 -9.07 -15.79 16.95
C GLU A 405 -10.24 -16.06 17.91
N THR A 406 -10.67 -15.01 18.60
CA THR A 406 -11.86 -14.92 19.43
C THR A 406 -12.53 -13.55 19.23
N SER A 407 -13.67 -13.28 19.86
CA SER A 407 -14.31 -11.96 19.76
C SER A 407 -13.43 -10.81 20.26
N ASP A 408 -12.64 -11.06 21.30
CA ASP A 408 -11.89 -10.02 22.02
C ASP A 408 -10.41 -10.01 21.66
N PHE A 409 -9.87 -11.13 21.19
CA PHE A 409 -8.46 -11.28 20.92
C PHE A 409 -8.21 -12.09 19.66
N SER A 410 -7.21 -11.68 18.88
CA SER A 410 -6.60 -12.52 17.86
C SER A 410 -5.10 -12.32 17.79
N ALA A 411 -4.40 -13.37 17.34
CA ALA A 411 -2.99 -13.35 17.05
C ALA A 411 -2.72 -14.19 15.81
N SER A 412 -1.94 -13.67 14.87
CA SER A 412 -1.60 -14.32 13.61
C SER A 412 -0.12 -14.17 13.28
N ILE A 413 0.43 -15.18 12.61
CA ILE A 413 1.81 -15.18 12.13
C ILE A 413 1.78 -15.20 10.59
N PRO A 414 1.63 -14.06 9.91
CA PRO A 414 1.65 -14.02 8.45
C PRO A 414 3.03 -14.31 7.86
N LEU A 415 3.11 -15.23 6.92
CA LEU A 415 4.30 -15.52 6.12
C LEU A 415 4.02 -15.04 4.69
N ALA A 416 4.67 -13.97 4.27
CA ALA A 416 4.50 -13.39 2.94
C ALA A 416 5.72 -13.62 2.05
N TYR A 417 5.46 -14.01 0.81
CA TYR A 417 6.42 -14.03 -0.28
C TYR A 417 6.06 -12.90 -1.25
N VAL A 418 6.99 -11.97 -1.43
CA VAL A 418 6.86 -10.85 -2.37
C VAL A 418 7.54 -11.24 -3.67
N MET A 419 6.80 -11.17 -4.77
CA MET A 419 7.20 -11.80 -6.04
C MET A 419 8.27 -10.98 -6.77
N GLU A 420 8.19 -9.66 -6.70
CA GLU A 420 9.06 -8.71 -7.40
C GLU A 420 10.46 -8.63 -6.79
N THR A 421 10.56 -8.83 -5.48
CA THR A 421 11.82 -8.80 -4.72
C THR A 421 12.34 -10.21 -4.40
N GLY A 422 11.52 -11.24 -4.59
CA GLY A 422 11.81 -12.62 -4.18
C GLY A 422 11.98 -12.81 -2.66
N SER A 423 11.62 -11.82 -1.85
CA SER A 423 11.85 -11.83 -0.41
C SER A 423 10.73 -12.56 0.35
N ILE A 424 11.13 -13.22 1.44
CA ILE A 424 10.20 -13.82 2.40
C ILE A 424 10.18 -12.96 3.65
N HIS A 425 8.98 -12.59 4.07
CA HIS A 425 8.74 -11.84 5.28
C HIS A 425 7.87 -12.67 6.24
N VAL A 426 8.29 -12.76 7.49
CA VAL A 426 7.52 -13.47 8.55
C VAL A 426 6.93 -12.44 9.49
N GLY A 427 5.77 -12.79 10.06
CA GLY A 427 4.67 -12.04 10.68
C GLY A 427 4.36 -12.15 12.18
N LEU A 428 3.83 -11.09 12.77
CA LEU A 428 3.03 -11.06 13.98
C LEU A 428 2.04 -9.89 13.89
N ALA A 429 0.75 -10.23 13.91
CA ALA A 429 -0.33 -9.27 14.07
C ALA A 429 -1.25 -9.70 15.20
N VAL A 430 -1.69 -8.73 16.01
CA VAL A 430 -2.51 -8.93 17.20
C VAL A 430 -3.67 -7.94 17.21
N ARG A 431 -4.86 -8.42 17.55
CA ARG A 431 -6.00 -7.58 17.93
C ARG A 431 -6.34 -7.85 19.37
N TYR A 432 -6.55 -6.78 20.14
CA TYR A 432 -7.14 -6.84 21.46
C TYR A 432 -8.24 -5.78 21.58
N LYS A 433 -9.49 -6.23 21.48
CA LYS A 433 -10.72 -5.43 21.50
C LYS A 433 -10.67 -4.26 20.52
N TYR A 434 -10.33 -3.08 21.03
CA TYR A 434 -10.36 -1.80 20.33
C TYR A 434 -9.08 -1.52 19.55
N ILE A 435 -7.99 -2.21 19.91
CA ILE A 435 -6.65 -1.94 19.40
C ILE A 435 -6.22 -3.09 18.52
N THR A 436 -5.63 -2.74 17.39
CA THR A 436 -4.99 -3.68 16.49
C THR A 436 -3.59 -3.19 16.20
N ALA A 437 -2.62 -4.11 16.20
CA ALA A 437 -1.23 -3.80 15.91
C ALA A 437 -0.57 -4.96 15.14
N GLY A 438 0.43 -4.64 14.34
CA GLY A 438 1.30 -5.59 13.66
C GLY A 438 2.59 -4.89 13.23
N CYS A 439 3.64 -5.65 13.01
CA CYS A 439 4.92 -5.14 12.50
C CYS A 439 5.42 -6.03 11.37
N VAL A 440 6.62 -5.81 10.83
CA VAL A 440 7.43 -6.63 9.89
C VAL A 440 8.89 -6.29 9.97
N SER A 441 9.75 -7.30 10.05
CA SER A 441 11.13 -7.17 9.62
C SER A 441 11.60 -8.40 8.86
N LEU A 442 12.59 -8.16 8.01
CA LEU A 442 13.59 -9.17 7.66
C LEU A 442 14.59 -9.32 8.82
N PRO A 443 15.33 -10.44 8.90
CA PRO A 443 16.54 -10.49 9.72
C PRO A 443 17.53 -9.42 9.22
N ASN A 444 17.98 -8.52 10.11
CA ASN A 444 19.01 -7.50 9.86
C ASN A 444 18.65 -6.30 8.92
N MET A 445 17.38 -5.92 8.79
CA MET A 445 16.97 -4.71 8.08
C MET A 445 16.02 -3.85 8.94
N PRO A 446 15.89 -2.53 8.69
CA PRO A 446 14.90 -1.67 9.34
C PRO A 446 13.45 -2.15 9.15
N LEU A 447 12.52 -1.50 9.85
CA LEU A 447 11.09 -1.85 9.88
C LEU A 447 10.45 -1.75 8.48
N ASN A 448 10.19 -2.90 7.85
CA ASN A 448 9.65 -2.96 6.48
C ASN A 448 8.13 -2.89 6.41
N HIS A 449 7.43 -3.06 7.54
CA HIS A 449 6.01 -2.76 7.62
C HIS A 449 5.52 -2.62 9.06
N ILE A 450 4.56 -1.73 9.24
CA ILE A 450 3.95 -1.42 10.52
C ILE A 450 2.46 -1.24 10.30
N TYR A 451 1.68 -1.74 11.23
CA TYR A 451 0.25 -1.50 11.28
C TYR A 451 -0.21 -1.20 12.70
N PHE A 452 -1.05 -0.19 12.83
CA PHE A 452 -1.73 0.13 14.09
C PHE A 452 -3.11 0.70 13.80
N GLY A 453 -4.10 0.36 14.62
CA GLY A 453 -5.45 0.89 14.49
C GLY A 453 -6.21 0.95 15.79
N ILE A 454 -7.05 1.97 15.93
CA ILE A 454 -7.98 2.14 17.04
C ILE A 454 -9.40 2.16 16.48
N SER A 455 -10.23 1.28 17.01
CA SER A 455 -11.62 1.12 16.59
C SER A 455 -12.56 0.89 17.77
N LEU A 456 -13.82 1.24 17.58
CA LEU A 456 -14.92 0.99 18.50
C LEU A 456 -15.89 -0.03 17.87
N PRO A 457 -15.79 -1.32 18.23
CA PRO A 457 -16.71 -2.36 17.82
C PRO A 457 -17.99 -2.35 18.67
N VAL A 458 -19.14 -2.44 17.99
CA VAL A 458 -20.44 -2.74 18.60
C VAL A 458 -20.96 -4.04 17.98
N LEU A 459 -20.88 -5.12 18.76
CA LEU A 459 -21.30 -6.46 18.33
C LEU A 459 -22.76 -6.49 17.87
N GLU A 460 -23.03 -7.31 16.86
CA GLU A 460 -24.40 -7.57 16.43
C GLU A 460 -25.17 -8.30 17.55
N LYS A 461 -26.25 -7.68 18.03
CA LYS A 461 -27.20 -8.37 18.92
C LYS A 461 -28.08 -9.27 18.05
N VAL A 462 -28.15 -10.55 18.40
CA VAL A 462 -29.12 -11.48 17.80
C VAL A 462 -30.52 -10.96 18.13
N PHE A 463 -31.31 -10.66 17.10
CA PHE A 463 -32.73 -10.34 17.25
C PHE A 463 -33.57 -11.61 17.34
#